data_AF-A0AAR5PDB4-F1
#
_entry.id   AF-A0AAR5PDB4-F1
#
_cell.length_a   1.000
_cell.length_b   1.000
_cell.length_c   1.000
_cell.angle_alpha   90.00
_cell.angle_beta   90.00
_cell.angle_gamma   90.00
#
_symmetry.space_group_name_H-M   'P 1'
#
loop_
_entity.id
_entity.type
_entity.pdbx_description
1 polymer ?
#
loop_
_entity_poly.entity_id
_entity_poly.type
_entity_poly.pdbx_seq_one_letter_code
_entity_poly.pdbx_strand_id
1 'polypeptide(L)'
;KVHAYEDYPITDVLQMVGRANRPLEDDDAKCILMCQSSKKDFFKKFLSDPLPVESHLDHRLHDHFNAEIVTKTIENKQDTVDYLTWTFLYRRLTQNPNYYNLQGVTHRHLSDHLSELVENTLSDLEQSKCISIEDDMDCVPLNLGMIAAYYYINYTTIELFSLSLNSKTKIRGLLEIISSAAEYEDIPVRHHEDNILRQLAQKLPNKLTSPTGGQPKFNDPHVKTNLLLQGHLCRLQLSAELQGDTEVVLAKAIRLIQACVDVLSSNGWLSPAVAAMELAQMVTQAMWSKDSYLKQLPHFNAEIIKRCTEKVIIYI
;
A
#
# COMPACT_ATOMS: atom_id res chain seq x y z
N LYS A 1 -7.85 9.52 -7.92
CA LYS A 1 -7.09 10.71 -7.48
C LYS A 1 -7.48 11.94 -8.29
N VAL A 2 -7.48 13.11 -7.65
CA VAL A 2 -7.91 14.40 -8.22
C VAL A 2 -6.75 14.98 -9.04
N HIS A 3 -6.98 15.43 -10.27
CA HIS A 3 -5.99 16.16 -11.08
C HIS A 3 -5.88 17.60 -10.59
N ALA A 4 -5.40 17.77 -9.36
CA ALA A 4 -5.28 19.07 -8.70
C ALA A 4 -3.92 19.18 -7.99
N TYR A 5 -3.48 20.42 -7.79
CA TYR A 5 -2.35 20.70 -6.92
C TYR A 5 -2.80 20.55 -5.47
N GLU A 6 -2.08 19.74 -4.71
CA GLU A 6 -2.27 19.62 -3.26
C GLU A 6 -1.24 20.49 -2.54
N ASP A 7 -1.66 21.11 -1.43
CA ASP A 7 -0.77 21.90 -0.60
C ASP A 7 0.22 20.98 0.11
N TYR A 8 1.41 21.50 0.43
CA TYR A 8 2.36 20.78 1.26
C TYR A 8 1.80 20.54 2.66
N PRO A 9 2.03 19.35 3.25
CA PRO A 9 1.76 19.12 4.66
C PRO A 9 2.46 20.17 5.51
N ILE A 10 1.76 20.71 6.51
CA ILE A 10 2.30 21.76 7.38
C ILE A 10 3.58 21.31 8.11
N THR A 11 3.68 20.02 8.45
CA THR A 11 4.86 19.41 9.04
C THR A 11 6.09 19.51 8.15
N ASP A 12 5.92 19.34 6.84
CA ASP A 12 7.01 19.43 5.87
C ASP A 12 7.48 20.88 5.74
N VAL A 13 6.53 21.83 5.72
CA VAL A 13 6.84 23.26 5.70
C VAL A 13 7.59 23.67 6.97
N LEU A 14 7.14 23.23 8.15
CA LEU A 14 7.85 23.46 9.41
C LEU A 14 9.27 22.87 9.39
N GLN A 15 9.43 21.66 8.84
CA GLN A 15 10.74 21.05 8.68
C GLN A 15 11.64 21.84 7.72
N MET A 16 11.10 22.35 6.61
CA MET A 16 11.83 23.20 5.66
C MET A 16 12.26 24.52 6.33
N VAL A 17 11.38 25.16 7.09
CA VAL A 17 11.70 26.37 7.87
C VAL A 17 12.79 26.07 8.89
N GLY A 18 12.72 24.93 9.58
CA GLY A 18 13.71 24.49 10.57
C GLY A 18 15.11 24.21 9.99
N ARG A 19 15.25 24.07 8.67
CA ARG A 19 16.58 23.98 8.02
C ARG A 19 17.34 25.30 8.05
N ALA A 20 16.65 26.44 8.19
CA ALA A 20 17.29 27.73 8.41
C ALA A 20 17.68 27.87 9.89
N ASN A 21 18.70 27.12 10.33
CA ASN A 21 19.21 27.18 11.69
C ASN A 21 20.69 26.75 11.74
N ARG A 22 21.58 27.66 12.14
CA ARG A 22 23.02 27.40 12.33
C ARG A 22 23.49 27.97 13.68
N PRO A 23 23.19 27.27 14.79
CA PRO A 23 23.28 27.84 16.14
C PRO A 23 24.70 28.20 16.60
N LEU A 24 25.74 27.68 15.94
CA LEU A 24 27.14 27.96 16.28
C LEU A 24 27.77 29.06 15.40
N GLU A 25 27.11 29.46 14.32
CA GLU A 25 27.67 30.37 13.31
C GLU A 25 26.91 31.69 13.23
N ASP A 26 25.57 31.63 13.28
CA ASP A 26 24.70 32.79 13.02
C ASP A 26 24.00 33.26 14.30
N ASP A 27 23.91 34.57 14.48
CA ASP A 27 23.13 35.20 15.56
C ASP A 27 21.60 35.21 15.29
N ASP A 28 21.20 35.13 14.01
CA ASP A 28 19.81 35.16 13.55
C ASP A 28 19.63 34.30 12.29
N ALA A 29 18.43 33.77 12.09
CA ALA A 29 18.08 32.97 10.93
C ALA A 29 16.79 33.47 10.26
N LYS A 30 16.81 33.54 8.93
CA LYS A 30 15.69 34.09 8.14
C LYS A 30 15.17 33.05 7.16
N CYS A 31 13.85 32.95 7.07
CA CYS A 31 13.15 32.13 6.10
C CYS A 31 12.13 32.98 5.35
N ILE A 32 12.07 32.86 4.02
CA ILE A 32 11.07 33.53 3.17
C ILE A 32 10.23 32.45 2.50
N LEU A 33 8.97 32.33 2.91
CA LEU A 33 8.00 31.42 2.30
C LEU A 33 7.21 32.14 1.20
N MET A 34 7.41 31.73 -0.05
CA MET A 34 6.62 32.21 -1.19
C MET A 34 5.46 31.24 -1.43
N CYS A 35 4.22 31.69 -1.28
CA CYS A 35 3.01 30.88 -1.47
C CYS A 35 1.93 31.65 -2.25
N GLN A 36 0.89 30.94 -2.70
CA GLN A 36 -0.29 31.59 -3.26
C GLN A 36 -0.94 32.51 -2.22
N SER A 37 -1.48 33.65 -2.66
CA SER A 37 -2.11 34.64 -1.77
C SER A 37 -3.20 34.06 -0.88
N SER A 38 -3.96 33.07 -1.36
CA SER A 38 -5.01 32.36 -0.63
C SER A 38 -4.49 31.56 0.58
N LYS A 39 -3.20 31.19 0.60
CA LYS A 39 -2.57 30.38 1.65
C LYS A 39 -1.75 31.21 2.63
N LYS A 40 -1.60 32.52 2.37
CA LYS A 40 -0.77 33.42 3.19
C LYS A 40 -1.21 33.45 4.65
N ASP A 41 -2.50 33.65 4.90
CA ASP A 41 -3.03 33.76 6.27
C ASP A 41 -2.98 32.43 7.02
N PHE A 42 -3.15 31.31 6.31
CA PHE A 42 -2.96 29.97 6.84
C PHE A 42 -1.54 29.79 7.38
N PHE A 43 -0.51 30.01 6.56
CA PHE A 43 0.88 29.84 6.99
C PHE A 43 1.28 30.86 8.06
N LYS A 44 0.80 32.11 7.97
CA LYS A 44 1.08 33.12 8.99
C LYS A 44 0.62 32.67 10.38
N LYS A 45 -0.56 32.05 10.47
CA LYS A 45 -1.09 31.52 11.74
C LYS A 45 -0.27 30.33 12.24
N PHE A 46 -0.12 29.29 11.42
CA PHE A 46 0.50 28.02 11.86
C PHE A 46 2.03 28.03 11.98
N LEU A 47 2.72 29.05 11.45
CA LEU A 47 4.14 29.26 11.71
C LEU A 47 4.40 30.10 12.97
N SER A 48 3.41 30.87 13.44
CA SER A 48 3.55 31.72 14.64
C SER A 48 2.99 31.04 15.88
N ASP A 49 1.88 30.32 15.74
CA ASP A 49 1.18 29.63 16.83
C ASP A 49 1.61 28.16 16.90
N PRO A 50 1.57 27.52 18.09
CA PRO A 50 1.81 26.09 18.21
C PRO A 50 0.78 25.26 17.42
N LEU A 51 1.23 24.16 16.82
CA LEU A 51 0.41 23.34 15.94
C LEU A 51 -0.59 22.45 16.74
N PRO A 52 -1.90 22.50 16.44
CA PRO A 52 -2.85 21.52 16.95
C PRO A 52 -2.67 20.19 16.20
N VAL A 53 -2.63 19.08 16.94
CA VAL A 53 -2.52 17.73 16.39
C VAL A 53 -3.74 16.91 16.77
N GLU A 54 -4.36 16.29 15.76
CA GLU A 54 -5.55 15.44 15.90
C GLU A 54 -5.23 14.01 15.44
N SER A 55 -5.87 13.03 16.07
CA SER A 55 -5.82 11.63 15.62
C SER A 55 -6.60 11.45 14.31
N HIS A 56 -6.14 10.54 13.45
CA HIS A 56 -6.85 10.01 12.27
C HIS A 56 -6.99 8.48 12.33
N LEU A 57 -6.82 7.91 13.52
CA LEU A 57 -6.85 6.46 13.73
C LEU A 57 -8.21 5.87 13.35
N ASP A 58 -9.29 6.62 13.55
CA ASP A 58 -10.68 6.30 13.20
C ASP A 58 -10.88 5.93 11.72
N HIS A 59 -10.04 6.44 10.82
CA HIS A 59 -10.08 6.10 9.39
C HIS A 59 -9.22 4.88 9.02
N ARG A 60 -8.46 4.31 9.97
CA ARG A 60 -7.46 3.25 9.72
C ARG A 60 -7.55 2.12 10.77
N LEU A 61 -8.71 1.90 11.39
CA LEU A 61 -8.87 0.94 12.48
C LEU A 61 -8.78 -0.52 12.05
N HIS A 62 -9.29 -0.87 10.86
CA HIS A 62 -9.46 -2.25 10.41
C HIS A 62 -8.19 -3.09 10.53
N ASP A 63 -7.06 -2.58 10.02
CA ASP A 63 -5.79 -3.31 10.04
C ASP A 63 -5.28 -3.56 11.47
N HIS A 64 -5.47 -2.58 12.37
CA HIS A 64 -5.07 -2.68 13.77
C HIS A 64 -5.96 -3.66 14.53
N PHE A 65 -7.28 -3.57 14.39
CA PHE A 65 -8.20 -4.50 15.04
C PHE A 65 -7.97 -5.92 14.56
N ASN A 66 -7.82 -6.14 13.25
CA ASN A 66 -7.50 -7.45 12.72
C ASN A 66 -6.19 -8.01 13.31
N ALA A 67 -5.13 -7.19 13.39
CA ALA A 67 -3.88 -7.61 13.99
C ALA A 67 -4.03 -7.96 15.49
N GLU A 68 -4.75 -7.15 16.26
CA GLU A 68 -4.95 -7.39 17.69
C GLU A 68 -5.89 -8.56 18.02
N ILE A 69 -6.82 -8.87 17.12
CA ILE A 69 -7.64 -10.10 17.19
C ILE A 69 -6.76 -11.33 16.90
N VAL A 70 -5.84 -11.24 15.93
CA VAL A 70 -4.90 -12.32 15.61
C VAL A 70 -3.92 -12.58 16.77
N THR A 71 -3.46 -11.53 17.48
CA THR A 71 -2.60 -11.66 18.66
C THR A 71 -3.37 -12.05 19.93
N LYS A 72 -4.70 -12.11 19.88
CA LYS A 72 -5.62 -12.34 21.02
C LYS A 72 -5.51 -11.28 22.11
N THR A 73 -5.11 -10.06 21.76
CA THR A 73 -5.26 -8.90 22.64
C THR A 73 -6.72 -8.47 22.71
N ILE A 74 -7.45 -8.64 21.60
CA ILE A 74 -8.89 -8.45 21.48
C ILE A 74 -9.53 -9.82 21.28
N GLU A 75 -10.31 -10.30 22.25
CA GLU A 75 -11.05 -11.57 22.12
C GLU A 75 -12.55 -11.35 21.92
N ASN A 76 -13.07 -10.15 22.21
CA ASN A 76 -14.48 -9.81 22.06
C ASN A 76 -14.71 -8.31 21.77
N LYS A 77 -15.97 -7.94 21.47
CA LYS A 77 -16.36 -6.54 21.21
C LYS A 77 -16.03 -5.59 22.38
N GLN A 78 -16.11 -6.03 23.63
CA GLN A 78 -15.80 -5.20 24.80
C GLN A 78 -14.29 -4.90 24.89
N ASP A 79 -13.43 -5.89 24.66
CA ASP A 79 -11.98 -5.68 24.61
C ASP A 79 -11.60 -4.68 23.52
N THR A 80 -12.35 -4.64 22.42
CA THR A 80 -12.13 -3.68 21.32
C THR A 80 -12.40 -2.24 21.78
N VAL A 81 -13.50 -2.02 22.53
CA VAL A 81 -13.80 -0.72 23.13
C VAL A 81 -12.71 -0.34 24.12
N ASP A 82 -12.30 -1.29 24.97
CA ASP A 82 -11.26 -1.06 25.97
C ASP A 82 -9.93 -0.70 25.29
N TYR A 83 -9.55 -1.40 24.22
CA TYR A 83 -8.37 -1.11 23.40
C TYR A 83 -8.39 0.34 22.86
N LEU A 84 -9.54 0.81 22.36
CA LEU A 84 -9.67 2.19 21.90
C LEU A 84 -9.41 3.22 23.02
N THR A 85 -9.72 2.91 24.28
CA THR A 85 -9.48 3.85 25.40
C THR A 85 -8.00 4.16 25.64
N TRP A 86 -7.09 3.31 25.17
CA TRP A 86 -5.64 3.50 25.27
C TRP A 86 -5.08 4.46 24.21
N THR A 87 -5.89 4.83 23.22
CA THR A 87 -5.41 5.57 22.05
C THR A 87 -5.41 7.09 22.25
N PHE A 88 -4.60 7.78 21.44
CA PHE A 88 -4.66 9.24 21.33
C PHE A 88 -6.02 9.73 20.80
N LEU A 89 -6.68 8.93 19.94
CA LEU A 89 -8.04 9.20 19.46
C LEU A 89 -8.99 9.42 20.64
N TYR A 90 -9.04 8.49 21.58
CA TYR A 90 -9.92 8.59 22.76
C TYR A 90 -9.68 9.86 23.57
N ARG A 91 -8.42 10.28 23.72
CA ARG A 91 -8.08 11.54 24.41
C ARG A 91 -8.59 12.76 23.65
N ARG A 92 -8.61 12.74 22.32
CA ARG A 92 -9.04 13.86 21.47
C ARG A 92 -10.54 13.96 21.27
N LEU A 93 -11.30 12.86 21.36
CA LEU A 93 -12.76 12.84 21.23
C LEU A 93 -13.47 13.88 22.13
N THR A 94 -12.99 14.02 23.37
CA THR A 94 -13.57 14.99 24.34
C THR A 94 -13.11 16.43 24.12
N GLN A 95 -11.97 16.63 23.46
CA GLN A 95 -11.34 17.94 23.28
C GLN A 95 -11.82 18.64 22.01
N ASN A 96 -12.08 17.88 20.95
CA ASN A 96 -12.56 18.40 19.67
C ASN A 96 -13.59 17.46 19.04
N PRO A 97 -14.78 17.29 19.65
CA PRO A 97 -15.78 16.30 19.23
C PRO A 97 -16.25 16.49 17.79
N ASN A 98 -16.43 17.73 17.35
CA ASN A 98 -16.91 18.04 16.00
C ASN A 98 -15.95 17.56 14.90
N TYR A 99 -14.65 17.47 15.18
CA TYR A 99 -13.67 16.94 14.23
C TYR A 99 -13.93 15.46 13.92
N TYR A 100 -14.37 14.71 14.93
CA TYR A 100 -14.69 13.28 14.87
C TYR A 100 -16.17 13.02 14.62
N ASN A 101 -16.93 14.04 14.18
CA ASN A 101 -18.38 13.97 14.01
C ASN A 101 -19.18 13.58 15.28
N LEU A 102 -18.63 13.83 16.47
CA LEU A 102 -19.37 13.69 17.73
C LEU A 102 -20.32 14.87 17.97
N GLN A 103 -21.55 14.57 18.40
CA GLN A 103 -22.56 15.58 18.72
C GLN A 103 -22.47 16.09 20.17
N GLY A 104 -21.70 15.42 21.04
CA GLY A 104 -21.58 15.76 22.44
C GLY A 104 -20.46 15.01 23.14
N VAL A 105 -20.09 15.44 24.35
CA VAL A 105 -18.95 14.91 25.13
C VAL A 105 -19.36 14.19 26.42
N THR A 106 -20.66 13.91 26.59
CA THR A 106 -21.10 13.13 27.76
C THR A 106 -20.62 11.68 27.62
N HIS A 107 -20.50 10.97 28.75
CA HIS A 107 -20.14 9.55 28.74
C HIS A 107 -21.02 8.71 27.79
N ARG A 108 -22.31 9.04 27.69
CA ARG A 108 -23.22 8.38 26.75
C ARG A 108 -22.83 8.63 25.29
N HIS A 109 -22.60 9.88 24.88
CA HIS A 109 -22.21 10.17 23.49
C HIS A 109 -20.89 9.51 23.11
N LEU A 110 -19.90 9.50 24.02
CA LEU A 110 -18.62 8.85 23.79
C LEU A 110 -18.78 7.33 23.66
N SER A 111 -19.54 6.71 24.57
CA SER A 111 -19.80 5.28 24.54
C SER A 111 -20.53 4.88 23.26
N ASP A 112 -21.61 5.59 22.92
CA ASP A 112 -22.41 5.31 21.73
C ASP A 112 -21.54 5.41 20.45
N HIS A 113 -20.69 6.44 20.35
CA HIS A 113 -19.79 6.59 19.20
C HIS A 113 -18.71 5.50 19.12
N LEU A 114 -18.08 5.15 20.25
CA LEU A 114 -17.08 4.07 20.26
C LEU A 114 -17.73 2.74 19.90
N SER A 115 -18.91 2.43 20.44
CA SER A 115 -19.65 1.22 20.09
C SER A 115 -20.00 1.17 18.61
N GLU A 116 -20.48 2.28 18.02
CA GLU A 116 -20.74 2.36 16.58
C GLU A 116 -19.47 2.15 15.75
N LEU A 117 -18.36 2.77 16.15
CA LEU A 117 -17.07 2.65 15.46
C LEU A 117 -16.54 1.21 15.50
N VAL A 118 -16.64 0.54 16.66
CA VAL A 118 -16.28 -0.87 16.83
C VAL A 118 -17.17 -1.77 15.98
N GLU A 119 -18.49 -1.59 16.06
CA GLU A 119 -19.45 -2.42 15.33
C GLU A 119 -19.24 -2.32 13.81
N ASN A 120 -19.10 -1.10 13.28
CA ASN A 120 -18.86 -0.89 11.86
C ASN A 120 -17.54 -1.53 11.42
N THR A 121 -16.45 -1.33 12.18
CA THR A 121 -15.13 -1.85 11.82
C THR A 121 -15.09 -3.39 11.86
N LEU A 122 -15.66 -4.00 12.91
CA LEU A 122 -15.71 -5.46 13.03
C LEU A 122 -16.64 -6.09 11.99
N SER A 123 -17.77 -5.44 11.68
CA SER A 123 -18.68 -5.89 10.63
C SER A 123 -18.00 -5.87 9.25
N ASP A 124 -17.25 -4.83 8.92
CA ASP A 124 -16.46 -4.75 7.68
C ASP A 124 -15.41 -5.88 7.63
N LEU A 125 -14.69 -6.12 8.73
CA LEU A 125 -13.67 -7.19 8.81
C LEU A 125 -14.28 -8.59 8.68
N GLU A 126 -15.47 -8.80 9.26
CA GLU A 126 -16.22 -10.05 9.11
C GLU A 126 -16.71 -10.23 7.66
N GLN A 127 -17.22 -9.16 7.03
CA GLN A 127 -17.65 -9.19 5.63
C GLN A 127 -16.49 -9.55 4.69
N SER A 128 -15.29 -9.02 4.95
CA SER A 128 -14.06 -9.37 4.24
C SER A 128 -13.48 -10.73 4.64
N LYS A 129 -14.15 -11.49 5.52
CA LYS A 129 -13.76 -12.81 6.03
C LYS A 129 -12.38 -12.83 6.69
N CYS A 130 -11.98 -11.72 7.29
CA CYS A 130 -10.75 -11.61 8.07
C CYS A 130 -10.95 -12.14 9.50
N ILE A 131 -12.14 -11.94 10.05
CA ILE A 131 -12.55 -12.43 11.37
C ILE A 131 -13.93 -13.11 11.27
N SER A 132 -14.31 -13.86 12.31
CA SER A 132 -15.68 -14.33 12.52
C SER A 132 -16.16 -13.86 13.89
N ILE A 133 -17.42 -13.45 13.97
CA ILE A 133 -18.06 -13.05 15.23
C ILE A 133 -18.97 -14.18 15.70
N GLU A 134 -18.64 -14.79 16.85
CA GLU A 134 -19.42 -15.85 17.48
C GLU A 134 -20.30 -15.25 18.60
N ASP A 135 -21.54 -15.77 18.74
CA ASP A 135 -22.51 -15.33 19.75
C ASP A 135 -22.75 -13.80 19.80
N ASP A 136 -22.55 -13.11 18.67
CA ASP A 136 -22.64 -11.65 18.50
C ASP A 136 -21.66 -10.85 19.39
N MET A 137 -20.66 -11.51 19.97
CA MET A 137 -19.74 -10.91 20.95
C MET A 137 -18.27 -11.30 20.75
N ASP A 138 -17.99 -12.59 20.58
CA ASP A 138 -16.62 -13.12 20.58
C ASP A 138 -16.00 -13.02 19.19
N CYS A 139 -14.77 -12.55 19.10
CA CYS A 139 -14.05 -12.30 17.85
C CYS A 139 -12.96 -13.33 17.66
N VAL A 140 -13.04 -14.11 16.56
CA VAL A 140 -12.06 -15.15 16.24
C VAL A 140 -11.36 -14.81 14.92
N PRO A 141 -10.01 -14.86 14.85
CA PRO A 141 -9.30 -14.59 13.61
C PRO A 141 -9.52 -15.73 12.59
N LEU A 142 -9.82 -15.36 11.35
CA LEU A 142 -9.88 -16.29 10.22
C LEU A 142 -8.55 -16.30 9.46
N ASN A 143 -8.44 -17.22 8.52
CA ASN A 143 -7.22 -17.41 7.75
C ASN A 143 -6.77 -16.16 6.97
N LEU A 144 -7.70 -15.42 6.36
CA LEU A 144 -7.36 -14.18 5.67
C LEU A 144 -6.83 -13.11 6.63
N GLY A 145 -7.44 -12.99 7.81
CA GLY A 145 -7.00 -12.06 8.85
C GLY A 145 -5.60 -12.39 9.37
N MET A 146 -5.32 -13.69 9.57
CA MET A 146 -3.99 -14.18 9.95
C MET A 146 -2.94 -13.84 8.88
N ILE A 147 -3.23 -14.05 7.60
CA ILE A 147 -2.32 -13.71 6.50
C ILE A 147 -2.08 -12.19 6.44
N ALA A 148 -3.14 -11.38 6.56
CA ALA A 148 -3.06 -9.92 6.55
C ALA A 148 -2.14 -9.39 7.67
N ALA A 149 -2.37 -9.87 8.91
CA ALA A 149 -1.59 -9.49 10.07
C ALA A 149 -0.13 -9.95 9.97
N TYR A 150 0.11 -11.19 9.50
CA TYR A 150 1.45 -11.76 9.42
C TYR A 150 2.37 -11.01 8.45
N TYR A 151 1.87 -10.62 7.27
CA TYR A 151 2.67 -9.91 6.26
C TYR A 151 2.55 -8.38 6.34
N TYR A 152 1.77 -7.85 7.28
CA TYR A 152 1.47 -6.43 7.41
C TYR A 152 0.91 -5.83 6.11
N ILE A 153 -0.17 -6.44 5.63
CA ILE A 153 -0.89 -6.10 4.40
C ILE A 153 -2.26 -5.55 4.78
N ASN A 154 -2.73 -4.55 4.05
CA ASN A 154 -4.04 -3.96 4.29
C ASN A 154 -5.15 -5.00 4.05
N TYR A 155 -6.17 -5.04 4.92
CA TYR A 155 -7.24 -6.02 4.84
C TYR A 155 -7.98 -5.99 3.49
N THR A 156 -8.16 -4.81 2.89
CA THR A 156 -8.79 -4.66 1.57
C THR A 156 -7.97 -5.29 0.45
N THR A 157 -6.64 -5.31 0.56
CA THR A 157 -5.77 -6.00 -0.40
C THR A 157 -5.95 -7.51 -0.31
N ILE A 158 -6.06 -8.06 0.90
CA ILE A 158 -6.30 -9.49 1.09
C ILE A 158 -7.71 -9.90 0.64
N GLU A 159 -8.71 -9.05 0.89
CA GLU A 159 -10.06 -9.23 0.34
C GLU A 159 -10.03 -9.27 -1.18
N LEU A 160 -9.35 -8.31 -1.82
CA LEU A 160 -9.16 -8.28 -3.27
C LEU A 160 -8.49 -9.57 -3.76
N PHE A 161 -7.48 -10.06 -3.08
CA PHE A 161 -6.80 -11.32 -3.42
C PHE A 161 -7.74 -12.50 -3.33
N SER A 162 -8.52 -12.61 -2.24
CA SER A 162 -9.51 -13.66 -2.03
C SER A 162 -10.57 -13.70 -3.13
N LEU A 163 -11.05 -12.54 -3.58
CA LEU A 163 -12.08 -12.43 -4.63
C LEU A 163 -11.53 -12.61 -6.04
N SER A 164 -10.28 -12.21 -6.30
CA SER A 164 -9.70 -12.17 -7.66
C SER A 164 -8.95 -13.45 -8.02
N LEU A 165 -8.30 -14.09 -7.05
CA LEU A 165 -7.54 -15.32 -7.27
C LEU A 165 -8.50 -16.49 -7.47
N ASN A 166 -8.22 -17.29 -8.50
CA ASN A 166 -8.94 -18.53 -8.81
C ASN A 166 -7.98 -19.66 -9.21
N SER A 167 -8.51 -20.89 -9.32
CA SER A 167 -7.74 -22.10 -9.66
C SER A 167 -7.04 -22.08 -11.03
N LYS A 168 -7.38 -21.13 -11.91
CA LYS A 168 -6.80 -20.98 -13.26
C LYS A 168 -5.89 -19.76 -13.38
N THR A 169 -5.65 -19.02 -12.29
CA THR A 169 -4.81 -17.83 -12.29
C THR A 169 -3.38 -18.18 -12.69
N LYS A 170 -2.79 -17.39 -13.58
CA LYS A 170 -1.41 -17.55 -14.06
C LYS A 170 -0.60 -16.29 -13.73
N ILE A 171 0.71 -16.33 -13.98
CA ILE A 171 1.65 -15.21 -13.76
C ILE A 171 1.11 -13.86 -14.26
N ARG A 172 0.49 -13.82 -15.45
CA ARG A 172 -0.12 -12.58 -15.97
C ARG A 172 -1.21 -12.03 -15.05
N GLY A 173 -2.15 -12.88 -14.62
CA GLY A 173 -3.22 -12.49 -13.71
C GLY A 173 -2.68 -12.13 -12.32
N LEU A 174 -1.66 -12.85 -11.84
CA LEU A 174 -0.99 -12.52 -10.57
C LEU A 174 -0.37 -11.12 -10.60
N LEU A 175 0.31 -10.74 -11.69
CA LEU A 175 0.84 -9.38 -11.85
C LEU A 175 -0.26 -8.32 -11.82
N GLU A 176 -1.39 -8.57 -12.51
CA GLU A 176 -2.54 -7.66 -12.53
C GLU A 176 -3.17 -7.52 -11.12
N ILE A 177 -3.36 -8.62 -10.41
CA ILE A 177 -3.94 -8.65 -9.05
C ILE A 177 -3.02 -7.95 -8.05
N ILE A 178 -1.73 -8.29 -8.02
CA ILE A 178 -0.75 -7.70 -7.08
C ILE A 178 -0.58 -6.21 -7.33
N SER A 179 -0.58 -5.76 -8.59
CA SER A 179 -0.47 -4.34 -8.91
C SER A 179 -1.68 -3.53 -8.44
N SER A 180 -2.82 -4.20 -8.25
CA SER A 180 -4.08 -3.61 -7.79
C SER A 180 -4.20 -3.53 -6.26
N ALA A 181 -3.14 -3.92 -5.53
CA ALA A 181 -3.09 -3.84 -4.07
C ALA A 181 -3.14 -2.39 -3.57
N ALA A 182 -3.81 -2.16 -2.42
CA ALA A 182 -3.97 -0.85 -1.80
C ALA A 182 -2.63 -0.21 -1.41
N GLU A 183 -1.60 -1.01 -1.14
CA GLU A 183 -0.24 -0.59 -0.82
C GLU A 183 0.43 0.23 -1.93
N TYR A 184 -0.09 0.11 -3.15
CA TYR A 184 0.39 0.82 -4.34
C TYR A 184 -0.48 2.01 -4.73
N GLU A 185 -1.56 2.29 -4.00
CA GLU A 185 -2.40 3.46 -4.26
C GLU A 185 -1.60 4.77 -4.10
N ASP A 186 -0.63 4.78 -3.18
CA ASP A 186 0.23 5.93 -2.88
C ASP A 186 1.34 6.17 -3.90
N ILE A 187 1.51 5.30 -4.89
CA ILE A 187 2.49 5.54 -5.96
C ILE A 187 2.14 6.86 -6.68
N PRO A 188 3.06 7.82 -6.75
CA PRO A 188 2.77 9.12 -7.33
C PRO A 188 2.60 8.98 -8.84
N VAL A 189 1.63 9.69 -9.41
CA VAL A 189 1.51 9.89 -10.86
C VAL A 189 1.80 11.35 -11.12
N ARG A 190 2.95 11.64 -11.72
CA ARG A 190 3.42 13.02 -11.93
C ARG A 190 2.87 13.61 -13.24
N HIS A 191 2.92 14.93 -13.36
CA HIS A 191 2.53 15.62 -14.58
C HIS A 191 3.29 15.10 -15.81
N HIS A 192 2.57 14.87 -16.90
CA HIS A 192 3.10 14.38 -18.18
C HIS A 192 3.72 12.97 -18.16
N GLU A 193 3.55 12.19 -17.08
CA GLU A 193 3.96 10.78 -17.05
C GLU A 193 3.07 9.88 -17.92
N ASP A 194 1.84 10.29 -18.23
CA ASP A 194 0.86 9.54 -19.00
C ASP A 194 1.38 9.09 -20.37
N ASN A 195 2.07 9.99 -21.08
CA ASN A 195 2.67 9.68 -22.39
C ASN A 195 3.86 8.72 -22.27
N ILE A 196 4.68 8.87 -21.22
CA ILE A 196 5.83 8.01 -20.97
C ILE A 196 5.35 6.59 -20.65
N LEU A 197 4.35 6.46 -19.77
CA LEU A 197 3.75 5.18 -19.42
C LEU A 197 3.06 4.52 -20.62
N ARG A 198 2.43 5.30 -21.51
CA ARG A 198 1.86 4.78 -22.76
C ARG A 198 2.92 4.21 -23.69
N GLN A 199 4.07 4.88 -23.83
CA GLN A 199 5.20 4.38 -24.64
C GLN A 199 5.83 3.13 -24.01
N LEU A 200 5.93 3.09 -22.68
CA LEU A 200 6.41 1.91 -21.96
C LEU A 200 5.49 0.71 -22.18
N ALA A 201 4.17 0.91 -22.06
CA ALA A 201 3.18 -0.14 -22.26
C ALA A 201 3.23 -0.81 -23.65
N GLN A 202 3.64 -0.07 -24.70
CA GLN A 202 3.81 -0.63 -26.04
C GLN A 202 5.00 -1.60 -26.16
N LYS A 203 6.03 -1.44 -25.32
CA LYS A 203 7.26 -2.25 -25.34
C LYS A 203 7.15 -3.51 -24.48
N LEU A 204 6.16 -3.59 -23.59
CA LEU A 204 6.05 -4.64 -22.60
C LEU A 204 5.32 -5.89 -23.12
N PRO A 205 5.64 -7.09 -22.59
CA PRO A 205 5.07 -8.35 -23.09
C PRO A 205 3.57 -8.47 -22.87
N ASN A 206 3.07 -8.04 -21.70
CA ASN A 206 1.66 -8.15 -21.35
C ASN A 206 0.97 -6.82 -21.55
N LYS A 207 0.16 -6.74 -22.61
CA LYS A 207 -0.73 -5.60 -22.85
C LYS A 207 -1.79 -5.54 -21.75
N LEU A 208 -1.89 -4.38 -21.11
CA LEU A 208 -2.90 -4.13 -20.10
C LEU A 208 -4.30 -4.11 -20.70
N THR A 209 -5.24 -4.73 -19.99
CA THR A 209 -6.67 -4.64 -20.29
C THR A 209 -7.32 -3.89 -19.14
N SER A 210 -8.14 -2.87 -19.41
CA SER A 210 -8.94 -2.26 -18.34
C SER A 210 -9.94 -3.30 -17.81
N PRO A 211 -10.23 -3.34 -16.50
CA PRO A 211 -11.27 -4.21 -15.92
C PRO A 211 -12.64 -4.04 -16.61
N THR A 212 -12.90 -2.86 -17.17
CA THR A 212 -14.14 -2.49 -17.87
C THR A 212 -14.10 -2.72 -19.39
N GLY A 213 -13.10 -3.41 -19.92
CA GLY A 213 -12.96 -3.66 -21.37
C GLY A 213 -12.53 -2.44 -22.21
N GLY A 214 -12.11 -1.35 -21.54
CA GLY A 214 -11.61 -0.12 -22.18
C GLY A 214 -10.08 -0.02 -22.27
N GLN A 215 -9.61 1.15 -22.72
CA GLN A 215 -8.18 1.51 -22.71
C GLN A 215 -7.69 1.68 -21.27
N PRO A 216 -6.46 1.23 -20.94
CA PRO A 216 -5.88 1.45 -19.63
C PRO A 216 -5.75 2.95 -19.34
N LYS A 217 -6.11 3.32 -18.12
CA LYS A 217 -6.00 4.70 -17.63
C LYS A 217 -4.59 4.91 -17.09
N PHE A 218 -3.75 5.64 -17.84
CA PHE A 218 -2.35 5.89 -17.45
C PHE A 218 -2.19 6.87 -16.29
N ASN A 219 -3.29 7.42 -15.77
CA ASN A 219 -3.32 8.20 -14.54
C ASN A 219 -3.63 7.36 -13.29
N ASP A 220 -3.75 6.04 -13.44
CA ASP A 220 -4.01 5.11 -12.35
C ASP A 220 -2.68 4.57 -11.78
N PRO A 221 -2.42 4.70 -10.46
CA PRO A 221 -1.21 4.19 -9.83
C PRO A 221 -1.07 2.66 -9.94
N HIS A 222 -2.17 1.90 -9.98
CA HIS A 222 -2.12 0.44 -10.16
C HIS A 222 -1.65 0.06 -11.56
N VAL A 223 -2.10 0.81 -12.57
CA VAL A 223 -1.63 0.67 -13.96
C VAL A 223 -0.13 1.00 -14.04
N LYS A 224 0.29 2.11 -13.43
CA LYS A 224 1.71 2.49 -13.37
C LYS A 224 2.55 1.37 -12.72
N THR A 225 2.11 0.88 -11.57
CA THR A 225 2.79 -0.19 -10.83
C THR A 225 2.95 -1.46 -11.65
N ASN A 226 1.91 -1.86 -12.39
CA ASN A 226 1.96 -3.03 -13.27
C ASN A 226 3.03 -2.85 -14.38
N LEU A 227 3.06 -1.67 -15.01
CA LEU A 227 4.06 -1.35 -16.03
C LEU A 227 5.49 -1.35 -15.46
N LEU A 228 5.67 -0.82 -14.26
CA LEU A 228 6.99 -0.81 -13.58
C LEU A 228 7.44 -2.22 -13.22
N LEU A 229 6.55 -3.07 -12.68
CA LEU A 229 6.86 -4.47 -12.40
C LEU A 229 7.26 -5.23 -13.67
N GLN A 230 6.50 -5.08 -14.76
CA GLN A 230 6.87 -5.68 -16.04
C GLN A 230 8.19 -5.12 -16.59
N GLY A 231 8.43 -3.81 -16.45
CA GLY A 231 9.67 -3.15 -16.84
C GLY A 231 10.88 -3.70 -16.10
N HIS A 232 10.74 -3.94 -14.78
CA HIS A 232 11.73 -4.60 -13.95
C HIS A 232 12.04 -6.03 -14.42
N LEU A 233 11.01 -6.84 -14.67
CA LEU A 233 11.17 -8.20 -15.18
C LEU A 233 11.85 -8.25 -16.57
N CYS A 234 11.68 -7.19 -17.38
CA CYS A 234 12.38 -7.02 -18.65
C CYS A 234 13.79 -6.43 -18.52
N ARG A 235 14.22 -5.99 -17.32
CA ARG A 235 15.46 -5.22 -17.07
C ARG A 235 15.58 -3.97 -17.95
N LEU A 236 14.46 -3.28 -18.20
CA LEU A 236 14.45 -2.03 -18.94
C LEU A 236 15.13 -0.93 -18.12
N GLN A 237 15.98 -0.13 -18.77
CA GLN A 237 16.54 1.07 -18.16
C GLN A 237 15.50 2.19 -18.25
N LEU A 238 14.97 2.58 -17.09
CA LEU A 238 14.00 3.67 -16.95
C LEU A 238 14.70 4.97 -16.53
N SER A 239 13.98 6.09 -16.55
CA SER A 239 14.47 7.34 -15.97
C SER A 239 14.69 7.16 -14.46
N ALA A 240 15.58 7.96 -13.86
CA ALA A 240 15.88 7.88 -12.43
C ALA A 240 14.62 8.02 -11.55
N GLU A 241 13.66 8.84 -11.95
CA GLU A 241 12.39 9.03 -11.24
C GLU A 241 11.54 7.75 -11.23
N LEU A 242 11.34 7.13 -12.40
CA LEU A 242 10.58 5.88 -12.52
C LEU A 242 11.33 4.69 -11.90
N GLN A 243 12.66 4.73 -11.90
CA GLN A 243 13.49 3.75 -11.22
C GLN A 243 13.31 3.84 -9.70
N GLY A 244 13.31 5.05 -9.14
CA GLY A 244 13.00 5.27 -7.73
C GLY A 244 11.59 4.77 -7.35
N ASP A 245 10.59 5.03 -8.20
CA ASP A 245 9.24 4.48 -7.98
C ASP A 245 9.24 2.93 -8.07
N THR A 246 10.04 2.35 -8.98
CA THR A 246 10.18 0.89 -9.11
C THR A 246 10.77 0.28 -7.84
N GLU A 247 11.78 0.91 -7.24
CA GLU A 247 12.37 0.44 -5.97
C GLU A 247 11.34 0.44 -4.83
N VAL A 248 10.52 1.49 -4.72
CA VAL A 248 9.41 1.55 -3.75
C VAL A 248 8.40 0.43 -3.98
N VAL A 249 8.06 0.14 -5.23
CA VAL A 249 7.18 -0.98 -5.58
C VAL A 249 7.79 -2.32 -5.18
N LEU A 250 9.05 -2.56 -5.54
CA LEU A 250 9.75 -3.81 -5.26
C LEU A 250 9.93 -4.08 -3.78
N ALA A 251 10.12 -3.03 -2.97
CA ALA A 251 10.22 -3.14 -1.51
C ALA A 251 8.97 -3.79 -0.87
N LYS A 252 7.79 -3.61 -1.47
CA LYS A 252 6.52 -4.19 -0.98
C LYS A 252 6.11 -5.44 -1.76
N ALA A 253 6.71 -5.73 -2.92
CA ALA A 253 6.25 -6.79 -3.82
C ALA A 253 6.36 -8.20 -3.22
N ILE A 254 7.47 -8.53 -2.56
CA ILE A 254 7.72 -9.89 -2.07
C ILE A 254 6.67 -10.33 -1.04
N ARG A 255 6.35 -9.46 -0.05
CA ARG A 255 5.32 -9.77 0.95
C ARG A 255 3.93 -9.97 0.34
N LEU A 256 3.56 -9.17 -0.68
CA LEU A 256 2.30 -9.34 -1.40
C LEU A 256 2.25 -10.65 -2.19
N ILE A 257 3.37 -11.04 -2.82
CA ILE A 257 3.47 -12.32 -3.54
C ILE A 257 3.37 -13.50 -2.56
N GLN A 258 4.03 -13.42 -1.40
CA GLN A 258 3.95 -14.45 -0.37
C GLN A 258 2.52 -14.59 0.20
N ALA A 259 1.83 -13.48 0.43
CA ALA A 259 0.42 -13.52 0.80
C ALA A 259 -0.46 -14.16 -0.29
N CYS A 260 -0.19 -13.90 -1.57
CA CYS A 260 -0.86 -14.61 -2.66
C CYS A 260 -0.60 -16.13 -2.57
N VAL A 261 0.63 -16.56 -2.29
CA VAL A 261 0.96 -17.98 -2.12
C VAL A 261 0.12 -18.60 -1.00
N ASP A 262 -0.01 -17.93 0.14
CA ASP A 262 -0.75 -18.46 1.29
C ASP A 262 -2.27 -18.47 1.08
N VAL A 263 -2.83 -17.47 0.39
CA VAL A 263 -4.24 -17.48 -0.01
C VAL A 263 -4.51 -18.62 -0.99
N LEU A 264 -3.64 -18.85 -1.96
CA LEU A 264 -3.79 -19.90 -2.98
C LEU A 264 -3.62 -21.30 -2.40
N SER A 265 -2.66 -21.49 -1.50
CA SER A 265 -2.39 -22.76 -0.82
C SER A 265 -3.55 -23.14 0.10
N SER A 266 -4.11 -22.17 0.82
CA SER A 266 -5.28 -22.35 1.68
C SER A 266 -6.54 -22.76 0.91
N ASN A 267 -6.69 -22.28 -0.33
CA ASN A 267 -7.78 -22.70 -1.23
C ASN A 267 -7.50 -24.02 -1.97
N GLY A 268 -6.33 -24.64 -1.77
CA GLY A 268 -5.96 -25.92 -2.39
C GLY A 268 -5.62 -25.82 -3.88
N TRP A 269 -5.24 -24.64 -4.39
CA TRP A 269 -4.93 -24.44 -5.81
C TRP A 269 -3.42 -24.51 -6.08
N LEU A 270 -2.93 -25.72 -6.38
CA LEU A 270 -1.50 -25.98 -6.59
C LEU A 270 -0.87 -25.16 -7.72
N SER A 271 -1.48 -25.16 -8.93
CA SER A 271 -0.86 -24.53 -10.10
C SER A 271 -0.67 -23.01 -9.95
N PRO A 272 -1.68 -22.23 -9.49
CA PRO A 272 -1.49 -20.82 -9.18
C PRO A 272 -0.48 -20.58 -8.05
N ALA A 273 -0.47 -21.42 -7.00
CA ALA A 273 0.46 -21.27 -5.88
C ALA A 273 1.92 -21.43 -6.34
N VAL A 274 2.22 -22.44 -7.16
CA VAL A 274 3.54 -22.61 -7.77
C VAL A 274 3.88 -21.43 -8.68
N ALA A 275 2.93 -20.93 -9.48
CA ALA A 275 3.15 -19.76 -10.32
C ALA A 275 3.44 -18.48 -9.50
N ALA A 276 2.85 -18.34 -8.30
CA ALA A 276 3.16 -17.24 -7.38
C ALA A 276 4.55 -17.39 -6.75
N MET A 277 4.98 -18.61 -6.40
CA MET A 277 6.36 -18.88 -5.97
C MET A 277 7.37 -18.57 -7.08
N GLU A 278 7.09 -18.97 -8.32
CA GLU A 278 7.89 -18.61 -9.49
C GLU A 278 7.93 -17.08 -9.67
N LEU A 279 6.80 -16.38 -9.49
CA LEU A 279 6.77 -14.92 -9.55
C LEU A 279 7.66 -14.26 -8.49
N ALA A 280 7.73 -14.81 -7.27
CA ALA A 280 8.66 -14.31 -6.24
C ALA A 280 10.13 -14.42 -6.70
N GLN A 281 10.49 -15.55 -7.32
CA GLN A 281 11.83 -15.76 -7.89
C GLN A 281 12.10 -14.82 -9.07
N MET A 282 11.12 -14.66 -9.97
CA MET A 282 11.17 -13.76 -11.12
C MET A 282 11.41 -12.31 -10.70
N VAL A 283 10.70 -11.82 -9.68
CA VAL A 283 10.85 -10.46 -9.14
C VAL A 283 12.22 -10.27 -8.50
N THR A 284 12.69 -11.27 -7.73
CA THR A 284 14.01 -11.24 -7.09
C THR A 284 15.14 -11.19 -8.11
N GLN A 285 15.05 -11.99 -9.18
CA GLN A 285 16.10 -12.11 -10.21
C GLN A 285 15.90 -11.17 -11.41
N ALA A 286 14.84 -10.35 -11.41
CA ALA A 286 14.47 -9.46 -12.51
C ALA A 286 14.47 -10.16 -13.88
N MET A 287 13.69 -11.24 -14.00
CA MET A 287 13.61 -12.04 -15.24
C MET A 287 12.25 -12.68 -15.43
N TRP A 288 11.89 -13.00 -16.67
CA TRP A 288 10.66 -13.73 -16.98
C TRP A 288 10.84 -15.25 -16.82
N SER A 289 9.75 -15.98 -16.57
CA SER A 289 9.77 -17.45 -16.46
C SER A 289 10.27 -18.18 -17.73
N LYS A 290 10.23 -17.52 -18.88
CA LYS A 290 10.72 -18.05 -20.16
C LYS A 290 12.17 -17.70 -20.46
N ASP A 291 12.81 -16.85 -19.64
CA ASP A 291 14.20 -16.47 -19.81
C ASP A 291 15.14 -17.61 -19.39
N SER A 292 16.37 -17.61 -19.92
CA SER A 292 17.41 -18.55 -19.49
C SER A 292 17.84 -18.27 -18.03
N TYR A 293 17.97 -19.32 -17.23
CA TYR A 293 18.46 -19.25 -15.84
C TYR A 293 19.88 -18.65 -15.73
N LEU A 294 20.69 -18.74 -16.79
CA LEU A 294 22.03 -18.13 -16.84
C LEU A 294 22.00 -16.60 -16.69
N LYS A 295 20.86 -15.96 -16.94
CA LYS A 295 20.66 -14.51 -16.79
C LYS A 295 20.75 -14.04 -15.32
N GLN A 296 20.72 -14.97 -14.35
CA GLN A 296 20.92 -14.68 -12.93
C GLN A 296 22.38 -14.32 -12.61
N LEU A 297 23.34 -14.79 -13.41
CA LEU A 297 24.75 -14.52 -13.17
C LEU A 297 25.09 -13.05 -13.49
N PRO A 298 25.88 -12.37 -12.64
CA PRO A 298 26.41 -11.05 -12.95
C PRO A 298 27.23 -11.05 -14.25
N HIS A 299 27.13 -9.96 -15.01
CA HIS A 299 27.84 -9.75 -16.28
C HIS A 299 27.52 -10.76 -17.41
N PHE A 300 26.45 -11.55 -17.30
CA PHE A 300 25.93 -12.37 -18.40
C PHE A 300 25.02 -11.54 -19.31
N ASN A 301 25.47 -11.30 -20.55
CA ASN A 301 24.67 -10.62 -21.57
C ASN A 301 23.94 -11.63 -22.49
N ALA A 302 23.00 -11.14 -23.29
CA ALA A 302 22.21 -11.97 -24.21
C ALA A 302 23.08 -12.73 -25.23
N GLU A 303 24.24 -12.19 -25.61
CA GLU A 303 25.17 -12.83 -26.55
C GLU A 303 25.87 -14.05 -25.94
N ILE A 304 26.32 -13.95 -24.68
CA ILE A 304 26.92 -15.06 -23.94
C ILE A 304 25.87 -16.16 -23.76
N ILE A 305 24.63 -15.81 -23.39
CA ILE A 305 23.53 -16.77 -23.24
C ILE A 305 23.28 -17.51 -24.56
N LYS A 306 23.28 -16.79 -25.69
CA LYS A 306 23.12 -17.41 -27.02
C LYS A 306 24.23 -18.43 -27.30
N ARG A 307 25.50 -18.08 -27.05
CA ARG A 307 26.65 -18.99 -27.23
C ARG A 307 26.59 -20.20 -26.29
N CYS A 308 26.13 -20.03 -25.05
CA CYS A 308 25.93 -21.14 -24.10
C CYS A 308 24.83 -22.08 -24.58
N THR A 309 23.73 -21.53 -25.10
CA THR A 309 22.60 -22.31 -25.62
C THR A 309 23.00 -23.11 -26.86
N GLU A 310 23.80 -22.53 -27.76
CA GLU A 310 24.38 -23.22 -28.92
C GLU A 310 25.31 -24.39 -28.52
N LYS A 311 25.92 -24.31 -27.33
CA LYS A 311 26.76 -25.37 -26.75
C LYS A 311 26.01 -26.31 -25.80
N VAL A 312 24.68 -26.23 -25.73
CA VAL A 312 23.81 -27.07 -24.87
C VAL A 312 24.10 -26.90 -23.36
N ILE A 313 24.63 -25.73 -22.95
CA ILE A 313 24.76 -25.36 -21.54
C ILE A 313 23.53 -24.52 -21.17
N ILE A 314 22.57 -25.14 -20.49
CA ILE A 314 21.24 -24.58 -20.24
C ILE A 314 20.91 -24.42 -18.74
N TYR A 315 21.73 -24.99 -17.86
CA TYR A 315 21.56 -24.94 -16.40
C TYR A 315 22.88 -24.61 -15.71
N ILE A 316 22.78 -24.06 -14.50
CA ILE A 316 23.86 -23.97 -13.52
C ILE A 316 23.85 -25.28 -12.72
#